data_AF-A0A968Z247-F1
#
_entry.id   AF-A0A968Z247-F1
#
_cell.length_a   1.000
_cell.length_b   1.000
_cell.length_c   1.000
_cell.angle_alpha   90.00
_cell.angle_beta   90.00
_cell.angle_gamma   90.00
#
_symmetry.space_group_name_H-M   'P 1'
#
loop_
_entity.id
_entity.type
_entity.pdbx_description
1 polymer ?
#
loop_
_entity_poly.entity_id
_entity_poly.type
_entity_poly.pdbx_seq_one_letter_code
_entity_poly.pdbx_strand_id
1 'polypeptide(L)'
;MLKQRRLLKQEAQNLDERYFSKIRPKLYELHSHHAQYGSRKGRSLAEHLDSACQFVLTVSKLAQVPDEKRALILAATAVHDLNKLDQKQRNVKTLARDRTFLKQELEKAGVADWVKTDEDLELVRRLIERHSGHSASDGMRFLPEDLNLKRWAAMLIGGDLYDLGIPEEQRIRKVETELTVALQRDTHLFKVRLSEDKGYLTALLLAACEEVLHDKGLATLAIDPDGQLFIGECFPNEDLTVAIAQKWQQKIDQVFSGNVEQLVKASKDGIKVDPQAVQQNPDAAIEQVDALLVKKF
;
A
#
# COMPACT_ATOMS: atom_id res chain seq x y z
N MET A 1 24.22 37.43 -1.74
CA MET A 1 23.80 37.46 -3.17
C MET A 1 24.41 36.24 -3.86
N LEU A 2 23.69 35.67 -4.84
CA LEU A 2 23.93 34.40 -5.60
C LEU A 2 23.39 33.14 -4.88
N LYS A 3 22.12 32.78 -5.08
CA LYS A 3 21.58 31.96 -6.21
C LYS A 3 22.28 30.61 -6.39
N GLN A 4 21.78 29.60 -5.69
CA GLN A 4 21.68 28.22 -6.20
C GLN A 4 20.22 27.80 -5.97
N ARG A 5 19.33 28.13 -6.91
CA ARG A 5 18.74 27.16 -7.86
C ARG A 5 18.11 25.99 -7.11
N ARG A 6 16.86 26.11 -6.65
CA ARG A 6 15.69 25.58 -7.39
C ARG A 6 16.03 24.30 -8.18
N LEU A 7 16.03 23.18 -7.47
CA LEU A 7 15.92 21.81 -7.96
C LEU A 7 14.85 21.19 -7.02
N LEU A 8 13.67 20.73 -7.41
CA LEU A 8 13.03 20.48 -8.68
C LEU A 8 11.55 20.86 -8.54
N LYS A 9 10.97 21.54 -9.55
CA LYS A 9 9.56 21.30 -9.85
C LYS A 9 9.49 19.89 -10.40
N GLN A 10 9.15 18.88 -9.59
CA GLN A 10 8.88 17.55 -10.10
C GLN A 10 7.48 17.56 -10.71
N GLU A 11 7.45 17.60 -12.04
CA GLU A 11 6.27 17.31 -12.83
C GLU A 11 5.85 15.85 -12.60
N ALA A 12 4.58 15.65 -12.26
CA ALA A 12 3.87 14.39 -12.07
C ALA A 12 4.56 13.32 -11.19
N GLN A 13 4.44 13.54 -9.88
CA GLN A 13 4.33 12.50 -8.85
C GLN A 13 3.46 11.34 -9.36
N ASN A 14 3.96 10.09 -9.28
CA ASN A 14 3.22 8.89 -9.67
C ASN A 14 1.89 8.77 -8.90
N LEU A 15 0.98 7.89 -9.34
CA LEU A 15 -0.35 7.75 -8.73
C LEU A 15 -0.27 7.52 -7.20
N ASP A 16 0.68 6.69 -6.78
CA ASP A 16 0.90 6.32 -5.38
C ASP A 16 1.31 7.56 -4.55
N GLU A 17 2.28 8.36 -5.03
CA GLU A 17 2.73 9.60 -4.39
C GLU A 17 1.60 10.63 -4.29
N ARG A 18 0.78 10.77 -5.33
CA ARG A 18 -0.38 11.68 -5.29
C ARG A 18 -1.39 11.23 -4.26
N TYR A 19 -1.64 9.93 -4.16
CA TYR A 19 -2.53 9.37 -3.15
C TYR A 19 -2.04 9.71 -1.73
N PHE A 20 -0.79 9.36 -1.41
CA PHE A 20 -0.24 9.58 -0.06
C PHE A 20 -0.07 11.05 0.30
N SER A 21 0.27 11.92 -0.65
CA SER A 21 0.53 13.34 -0.37
C SER A 21 -0.71 14.23 -0.39
N LYS A 22 -1.76 13.88 -1.14
CA LYS A 22 -2.93 14.75 -1.33
C LYS A 22 -4.26 14.12 -0.95
N ILE A 23 -4.48 12.86 -1.28
CA ILE A 23 -5.79 12.22 -1.11
C ILE A 23 -5.95 11.68 0.31
N ARG A 24 -4.98 10.90 0.79
CA ARG A 24 -4.99 10.34 2.14
C ARG A 24 -5.18 11.41 3.21
N PRO A 25 -4.45 12.54 3.23
CA PRO A 25 -4.69 13.60 4.22
C PRO A 25 -6.13 14.14 4.21
N LYS A 26 -6.71 14.35 3.02
CA LYS A 26 -8.10 14.83 2.88
C LYS A 26 -9.12 13.82 3.41
N LEU A 27 -8.91 12.52 3.17
CA LEU A 27 -9.79 11.48 3.72
C LEU A 27 -9.83 11.54 5.25
N TYR A 28 -8.66 11.71 5.89
CA TYR A 28 -8.59 11.85 7.34
C TYR A 28 -9.16 13.18 7.85
N GLU A 29 -8.95 14.29 7.13
CA GLU A 29 -9.55 15.59 7.47
C GLU A 29 -11.09 15.52 7.46
N LEU A 30 -11.67 14.87 6.46
CA LEU A 30 -13.12 14.79 6.29
C LEU A 30 -13.77 13.70 7.16
N HIS A 31 -13.10 12.57 7.36
CA HIS A 31 -13.74 11.34 7.84
C HIS A 31 -13.16 10.75 9.13
N SER A 32 -12.17 11.38 9.76
CA SER A 32 -11.58 10.90 11.02
C SER A 32 -12.58 10.82 12.18
N HIS A 33 -13.55 11.74 12.24
CA HIS A 33 -14.56 11.79 13.29
C HIS A 33 -15.84 10.98 12.98
N HIS A 34 -15.93 10.40 11.78
CA HIS A 34 -17.06 9.58 11.38
C HIS A 34 -16.87 8.16 11.93
N ALA A 35 -17.39 7.91 13.13
CA ALA A 35 -17.33 6.59 13.76
C ALA A 35 -18.12 5.56 12.96
N GLN A 36 -17.52 4.40 12.71
CA GLN A 36 -18.22 3.27 12.10
C GLN A 36 -18.98 2.45 13.16
N TYR A 37 -20.11 1.85 12.75
CA TYR A 37 -20.97 1.02 13.58
C TYR A 37 -20.98 -0.45 13.10
N GLY A 38 -21.49 -1.38 13.90
CA GLY A 38 -21.61 -2.80 13.53
C GLY A 38 -20.26 -3.54 13.54
N SER A 39 -19.98 -4.33 12.50
CA SER A 39 -18.75 -5.13 12.38
C SER A 39 -17.47 -4.30 12.28
N ARG A 40 -17.55 -2.99 12.05
CA ARG A 40 -16.39 -2.08 11.97
C ARG A 40 -16.30 -1.11 13.16
N LYS A 41 -16.98 -1.40 14.27
CA LYS A 41 -17.00 -0.57 15.48
C LYS A 41 -15.59 -0.36 16.03
N GLY A 42 -15.20 0.90 16.23
CA GLY A 42 -13.88 1.30 16.76
C GLY A 42 -12.90 1.81 15.70
N ARG A 43 -13.26 1.77 14.41
CA ARG A 43 -12.53 2.43 13.32
C ARG A 43 -13.32 3.61 12.76
N SER A 44 -12.61 4.61 12.26
CA SER A 44 -13.17 5.74 11.53
C SER A 44 -13.45 5.37 10.08
N LEU A 45 -14.36 6.11 9.43
CA LEU A 45 -14.58 5.98 7.99
C LEU A 45 -13.32 6.31 7.19
N ALA A 46 -12.48 7.23 7.68
CA ALA A 46 -11.20 7.55 7.05
C ALA A 46 -10.26 6.32 6.99
N GLU A 47 -10.08 5.61 8.10
CA GLU A 47 -9.23 4.41 8.15
C GLU A 47 -9.72 3.32 7.21
N HIS A 48 -11.04 3.14 7.14
CA HIS A 48 -11.66 2.19 6.24
C HIS A 48 -11.38 2.52 4.76
N LEU A 49 -11.64 3.77 4.35
CA LEU A 49 -11.40 4.23 2.98
C LEU A 49 -9.91 4.17 2.64
N ASP A 50 -9.03 4.52 3.59
CA ASP A 50 -7.57 4.45 3.40
C ASP A 50 -7.09 3.02 3.18
N SER A 51 -7.54 2.08 4.04
CA SER A 51 -7.24 0.65 3.92
C SER A 51 -7.66 0.09 2.56
N ALA A 52 -8.89 0.38 2.12
CA ALA A 52 -9.39 -0.06 0.83
C ALA A 52 -8.62 0.56 -0.35
N CYS A 53 -8.26 1.85 -0.27
CA CYS A 53 -7.49 2.53 -1.30
C CYS A 53 -6.07 1.98 -1.43
N GLN A 54 -5.38 1.73 -0.31
CA GLN A 54 -4.04 1.12 -0.32
C GLN A 54 -4.07 -0.29 -0.91
N PHE A 55 -5.08 -1.09 -0.54
CA PHE A 55 -5.29 -2.42 -1.13
C PHE A 55 -5.44 -2.33 -2.66
N VAL A 56 -6.29 -1.42 -3.14
CA VAL A 56 -6.54 -1.22 -4.57
C VAL A 56 -5.30 -0.72 -5.32
N LEU A 57 -4.50 0.18 -4.72
CA LEU A 57 -3.24 0.63 -5.30
C LEU A 57 -2.29 -0.53 -5.58
N THR A 58 -2.14 -1.44 -4.61
CA THR A 58 -1.29 -2.63 -4.72
C THR A 58 -1.85 -3.62 -5.73
N VAL A 59 -3.11 -4.04 -5.59
CA VAL A 59 -3.70 -5.08 -6.45
C VAL A 59 -3.81 -4.62 -7.90
N SER A 60 -4.16 -3.36 -8.15
CA SER A 60 -4.25 -2.83 -9.50
C SER A 60 -2.89 -2.76 -10.20
N LYS A 61 -1.81 -2.52 -9.44
CA LYS A 61 -0.43 -2.57 -9.94
C LYS A 61 -0.02 -4.01 -10.27
N LEU A 62 -0.33 -4.97 -9.40
CA LEU A 62 -0.08 -6.40 -9.64
C LEU A 62 -0.87 -6.94 -10.85
N ALA A 63 -2.09 -6.47 -11.03
CA ALA A 63 -2.93 -6.80 -12.18
C ALA A 63 -2.50 -6.10 -13.49
N GLN A 64 -1.46 -5.27 -13.45
CA GLN A 64 -0.95 -4.48 -14.59
C GLN A 64 -2.04 -3.61 -15.25
N VAL A 65 -2.94 -3.06 -14.43
CA VAL A 65 -3.98 -2.14 -14.93
C VAL A 65 -3.31 -0.84 -15.41
N PRO A 66 -3.69 -0.28 -16.58
CA PRO A 66 -3.16 1.00 -17.03
C PRO A 66 -3.39 2.12 -16.01
N ASP A 67 -2.41 2.99 -15.80
CA ASP A 67 -2.46 4.04 -14.74
C ASP A 67 -3.70 4.95 -14.84
N GLU A 68 -4.16 5.26 -16.05
CA GLU A 68 -5.39 6.02 -16.27
C GLU A 68 -6.60 5.33 -15.65
N LYS A 69 -6.71 4.00 -15.80
CA LYS A 69 -7.79 3.20 -15.22
C LYS A 69 -7.57 2.96 -13.74
N ARG A 70 -6.32 2.77 -13.29
CA ARG A 70 -5.98 2.68 -11.84
C ARG A 70 -6.48 3.90 -11.08
N ALA A 71 -6.28 5.10 -11.65
CA ALA A 71 -6.77 6.34 -11.05
C ALA A 71 -8.31 6.37 -10.90
N LEU A 72 -9.05 5.85 -11.88
CA LEU A 72 -10.51 5.76 -11.82
C LEU A 72 -11.02 4.72 -10.82
N ILE A 73 -10.34 3.57 -10.72
CA ILE A 73 -10.67 2.55 -9.71
C ILE A 73 -10.43 3.14 -8.32
N LEU A 74 -9.29 3.80 -8.12
CA LEU A 74 -8.96 4.46 -6.86
C LEU A 74 -9.95 5.58 -6.51
N ALA A 75 -10.36 6.38 -7.51
CA ALA A 75 -11.40 7.40 -7.32
C ALA A 75 -12.72 6.77 -6.86
N ALA A 76 -13.14 5.66 -7.48
CA ALA A 76 -14.32 4.92 -7.05
C ALA A 76 -14.18 4.38 -5.63
N THR A 77 -13.02 3.82 -5.27
CA THR A 77 -12.73 3.30 -3.93
C THR A 77 -12.76 4.40 -2.87
N ALA A 78 -12.24 5.60 -3.17
CA ALA A 78 -12.20 6.71 -2.22
C ALA A 78 -13.59 7.21 -1.80
N VAL A 79 -14.62 6.98 -2.63
CA VAL A 79 -16.01 7.44 -2.37
C VAL A 79 -17.03 6.30 -2.41
N HIS A 80 -16.60 5.03 -2.38
CA HIS A 80 -17.50 3.89 -2.66
C HIS A 80 -18.69 3.82 -1.68
N ASP A 81 -18.45 4.11 -0.41
CA ASP A 81 -19.43 4.15 0.67
C ASP A 81 -20.29 5.45 0.65
N LEU A 82 -20.88 5.81 -0.50
CA LEU A 82 -21.65 7.06 -0.70
C LEU A 82 -22.78 7.25 0.33
N ASN A 83 -23.40 6.16 0.77
CA ASN A 83 -24.46 6.18 1.79
C ASN A 83 -23.98 6.71 3.15
N LYS A 84 -22.69 6.52 3.48
CA LYS A 84 -22.08 7.04 4.71
C LYS A 84 -21.67 8.51 4.57
N LEU A 85 -21.53 8.99 3.33
CA LEU A 85 -21.22 10.39 3.00
C LEU A 85 -22.49 11.25 2.89
N ASP A 86 -23.65 10.62 2.66
CA ASP A 86 -24.94 11.31 2.55
C ASP A 86 -25.59 11.56 3.92
N GLN A 87 -25.89 12.83 4.22
CA GLN A 87 -26.62 13.21 5.45
C GLN A 87 -28.04 12.63 5.51
N LYS A 88 -28.62 12.27 4.36
CA LYS A 88 -29.98 11.71 4.24
C LYS A 88 -30.00 10.18 4.21
N GLN A 89 -28.85 9.51 4.36
CA GLN A 89 -28.69 8.05 4.35
C GLN A 89 -29.40 7.36 3.17
N ARG A 90 -29.40 7.98 1.99
CA ARG A 90 -29.96 7.38 0.78
C ARG A 90 -29.15 6.15 0.35
N ASN A 91 -29.78 5.26 -0.41
CA ASN A 91 -29.12 4.07 -0.90
C ASN A 91 -27.99 4.42 -1.90
N VAL A 92 -26.87 3.70 -1.83
CA VAL A 92 -25.66 3.89 -2.65
C VAL A 92 -26.00 3.93 -4.15
N LYS A 93 -26.87 3.04 -4.62
CA LYS A 93 -27.29 2.98 -6.03
C LYS A 93 -27.95 4.28 -6.51
N THR A 94 -28.81 4.87 -5.67
CA THR A 94 -29.48 6.13 -5.99
C THR A 94 -28.48 7.28 -6.00
N LEU A 95 -27.55 7.28 -5.04
CA LEU A 95 -26.50 8.31 -4.92
C LEU A 95 -25.49 8.25 -6.07
N ALA A 96 -25.08 7.06 -6.49
CA ALA A 96 -24.17 6.88 -7.61
C ALA A 96 -24.78 7.40 -8.92
N ARG A 97 -26.10 7.26 -9.12
CA ARG A 97 -26.81 7.76 -10.31
C ARG A 97 -27.03 9.27 -10.30
N ASP A 98 -26.97 9.91 -9.14
CA ASP A 98 -27.01 11.36 -9.02
C ASP A 98 -25.64 11.94 -9.44
N ARG A 99 -25.51 12.30 -10.72
CA ARG A 99 -24.25 12.82 -11.29
C ARG A 99 -23.72 14.03 -10.53
N THR A 100 -24.62 14.89 -10.05
CA THR A 100 -24.23 16.11 -9.32
C THR A 100 -23.65 15.73 -7.96
N PHE A 101 -24.32 14.84 -7.24
CA PHE A 101 -23.83 14.35 -5.96
C PHE A 101 -22.50 13.61 -6.10
N LEU A 102 -22.38 12.69 -7.06
CA LEU A 102 -21.15 11.93 -7.29
C LEU A 102 -19.97 12.84 -7.62
N LYS A 103 -20.14 13.85 -8.49
CA LYS A 103 -19.09 14.84 -8.79
C LYS A 103 -18.66 15.60 -7.55
N GLN A 104 -19.61 16.05 -6.72
CA GLN A 104 -19.32 16.76 -5.48
C GLN A 104 -18.50 15.90 -4.50
N GLU A 105 -18.83 14.62 -4.34
CA GLU A 105 -18.06 13.73 -3.46
C GLU A 105 -16.65 13.45 -4.01
N LEU A 106 -16.50 13.30 -5.33
CA LEU A 106 -15.18 13.17 -5.97
C LEU A 106 -14.32 14.44 -5.80
N GLU A 107 -14.93 15.63 -5.86
CA GLU A 107 -14.26 16.91 -5.61
C GLU A 107 -13.81 17.03 -4.15
N LYS A 108 -14.68 16.69 -3.19
CA LYS A 108 -14.36 16.68 -1.76
C LYS A 108 -13.20 15.74 -1.45
N ALA A 109 -13.25 14.52 -1.98
CA ALA A 109 -12.17 13.53 -1.85
C ALA A 109 -10.88 13.95 -2.58
N GLY A 110 -10.92 14.99 -3.43
CA GLY A 110 -9.77 15.51 -4.16
C GLY A 110 -9.34 14.66 -5.36
N VAL A 111 -10.21 13.76 -5.84
CA VAL A 111 -9.96 12.83 -6.94
C VAL A 111 -10.69 13.21 -8.24
N ALA A 112 -11.46 14.32 -8.23
CA ALA A 112 -12.18 14.80 -9.41
C ALA A 112 -11.27 15.03 -10.64
N ASP A 113 -10.02 15.49 -10.43
CA ASP A 113 -9.04 15.71 -11.50
C ASP A 113 -8.69 14.44 -12.30
N TRP A 114 -8.99 13.26 -11.76
CA TRP A 114 -8.76 11.98 -12.43
C TRP A 114 -9.92 11.59 -13.35
N VAL A 115 -11.10 12.17 -13.15
CA VAL A 115 -12.33 11.90 -13.91
C VAL A 115 -12.52 13.00 -14.94
N LYS A 116 -11.99 12.81 -16.14
CA LYS A 116 -11.91 13.86 -17.17
C LYS A 116 -13.11 13.89 -18.09
N THR A 117 -13.70 12.72 -18.34
CA THR A 117 -14.78 12.54 -19.31
C THR A 117 -16.05 12.02 -18.65
N ASP A 118 -17.18 12.14 -19.35
CA ASP A 118 -18.43 11.53 -18.91
C ASP A 118 -18.38 10.00 -18.91
N GLU A 119 -17.52 9.40 -19.74
CA GLU A 119 -17.25 7.95 -19.75
C GLU A 119 -16.49 7.51 -18.49
N ASP A 120 -15.51 8.31 -18.05
CA ASP A 120 -14.78 8.06 -16.79
C ASP A 120 -15.72 8.12 -15.59
N LEU A 121 -16.63 9.12 -15.58
CA LEU A 121 -17.63 9.25 -14.53
C LEU A 121 -18.59 8.06 -14.52
N GLU A 122 -19.01 7.60 -15.70
CA GLU A 122 -19.86 6.42 -15.85
C GLU A 122 -19.15 5.14 -15.38
N LEU A 123 -17.84 5.01 -15.64
CA LEU A 123 -17.04 3.91 -15.13
C LEU A 123 -16.97 3.91 -13.59
N VAL A 124 -16.63 5.05 -13.00
CA VAL A 124 -16.61 5.23 -11.52
C VAL A 124 -17.96 4.86 -10.93
N ARG A 125 -19.05 5.38 -11.51
CA ARG A 125 -20.42 5.05 -11.10
C ARG A 125 -20.68 3.54 -11.12
N ARG A 126 -20.32 2.86 -12.21
CA ARG A 126 -20.53 1.41 -12.36
C ARG A 126 -19.72 0.59 -11.35
N LEU A 127 -18.50 1.01 -11.05
CA LEU A 127 -17.67 0.37 -10.02
C LEU A 127 -18.31 0.52 -8.64
N ILE A 128 -18.80 1.71 -8.30
CA ILE A 128 -19.52 1.97 -7.04
C ILE A 128 -20.82 1.17 -6.97
N GLU A 129 -21.61 1.07 -8.04
CA GLU A 129 -22.82 0.23 -7.96
C GLU A 129 -22.48 -1.24 -7.72
N ARG A 130 -21.45 -1.77 -8.40
CA ARG A 130 -21.07 -3.18 -8.31
C ARG A 130 -20.49 -3.58 -6.96
N HIS A 131 -19.80 -2.67 -6.25
CA HIS A 131 -19.22 -3.05 -4.96
C HIS A 131 -20.28 -3.40 -3.91
N SER A 132 -21.48 -2.79 -4.01
CA SER A 132 -22.54 -2.94 -3.01
C SER A 132 -23.19 -4.34 -2.97
N GLY A 133 -22.63 -5.34 -3.66
CA GLY A 133 -23.13 -6.72 -3.69
C GLY A 133 -24.44 -6.91 -4.46
N HIS A 134 -25.05 -5.83 -4.93
CA HIS A 134 -26.21 -5.90 -5.81
C HIS A 134 -25.71 -6.23 -7.21
N SER A 135 -25.71 -7.52 -7.55
CA SER A 135 -25.63 -8.03 -8.93
C SER A 135 -26.39 -7.07 -9.86
N ALA A 136 -25.76 -6.70 -10.98
CA ALA A 136 -26.26 -5.74 -11.99
C ALA A 136 -27.79 -5.76 -12.10
N SER A 137 -28.46 -4.97 -11.27
CA SER A 137 -29.91 -5.00 -11.09
C SER A 137 -30.48 -3.87 -11.92
N ASP A 138 -30.23 -3.89 -13.22
CA ASP A 138 -30.96 -3.06 -14.18
C ASP A 138 -30.66 -3.55 -15.59
N GLY A 139 -31.56 -3.28 -16.53
CA GLY A 139 -31.57 -3.71 -17.94
C GLY A 139 -30.34 -3.36 -18.80
N MET A 140 -29.21 -3.04 -18.19
CA MET A 140 -27.89 -2.89 -18.81
C MET A 140 -27.18 -4.22 -19.08
N ARG A 141 -27.71 -5.36 -18.59
CA ARG A 141 -27.25 -6.72 -18.98
C ARG A 141 -27.35 -7.00 -20.48
N PHE A 142 -28.10 -6.18 -21.22
CA PHE A 142 -28.29 -6.30 -22.66
C PHE A 142 -27.22 -5.58 -23.49
N LEU A 143 -26.30 -4.84 -22.85
CA LEU A 143 -25.13 -4.26 -23.51
C LEU A 143 -23.89 -5.14 -23.24
N PRO A 144 -22.95 -5.26 -24.20
CA PRO A 144 -21.70 -5.97 -23.95
C PRO A 144 -21.01 -5.34 -22.74
N GLU A 145 -20.88 -6.10 -21.66
CA GLU A 145 -20.14 -5.65 -20.48
C GLU A 145 -18.65 -5.67 -20.80
N ASP A 146 -17.96 -4.59 -20.43
CA ASP A 146 -16.49 -4.59 -20.42
C ASP A 146 -16.01 -5.72 -19.51
N LEU A 147 -15.26 -6.67 -20.09
CA LEU A 147 -14.69 -7.81 -19.38
C LEU A 147 -13.81 -7.36 -18.20
N ASN A 148 -13.22 -6.17 -18.28
CA ASN A 148 -12.40 -5.62 -17.20
C ASN A 148 -13.21 -5.00 -16.07
N LEU A 149 -14.47 -4.60 -16.29
CA LEU A 149 -15.31 -4.03 -15.24
C LEU A 149 -15.53 -5.01 -14.10
N LYS A 150 -15.68 -6.31 -14.41
CA LYS A 150 -15.78 -7.36 -13.39
C LYS A 150 -14.48 -7.46 -12.58
N ARG A 151 -13.32 -7.44 -13.25
CA ARG A 151 -12.00 -7.52 -12.61
C ARG A 151 -11.74 -6.32 -11.70
N TRP A 152 -12.02 -5.11 -12.19
CA TRP A 152 -11.82 -3.87 -11.45
C TRP A 152 -12.79 -3.73 -10.27
N ALA A 153 -14.04 -4.16 -10.43
CA ALA A 153 -14.98 -4.22 -9.32
C ALA A 153 -14.51 -5.22 -8.24
N ALA A 154 -13.97 -6.38 -8.64
CA ALA A 154 -13.42 -7.35 -7.70
C ALA A 154 -12.26 -6.78 -6.87
N MET A 155 -11.42 -5.89 -7.44
CA MET A 155 -10.37 -5.19 -6.67
C MET A 155 -10.96 -4.32 -5.56
N LEU A 156 -12.02 -3.57 -5.88
CA LEU A 156 -12.70 -2.69 -4.92
C LEU A 156 -13.40 -3.52 -3.84
N ILE A 157 -14.14 -4.57 -4.23
CA ILE A 157 -14.82 -5.48 -3.31
C ILE A 157 -13.79 -6.17 -2.39
N GLY A 158 -12.68 -6.65 -2.95
CA GLY A 158 -11.59 -7.24 -2.18
C GLY A 158 -11.03 -6.29 -1.12
N GLY A 159 -10.84 -5.01 -1.45
CA GLY A 159 -10.40 -3.98 -0.52
C GLY A 159 -11.44 -3.68 0.59
N ASP A 160 -12.72 -3.59 0.24
CA ASP A 160 -13.80 -3.38 1.22
C ASP A 160 -13.95 -4.59 2.18
N LEU A 161 -13.80 -5.80 1.64
CA LEU A 161 -13.78 -7.06 2.39
C LEU A 161 -12.55 -7.20 3.28
N TYR A 162 -11.38 -6.72 2.84
CA TYR A 162 -10.14 -6.79 3.61
C TYR A 162 -10.23 -6.08 4.96
N ASP A 163 -11.00 -4.99 5.02
CA ASP A 163 -11.19 -4.18 6.22
C ASP A 163 -12.44 -4.57 7.04
N LEU A 164 -13.20 -5.60 6.64
CA LEU A 164 -14.35 -6.07 7.40
C LEU A 164 -13.95 -6.73 8.73
N GLY A 165 -14.58 -6.32 9.83
CA GLY A 165 -14.43 -6.97 11.14
C GLY A 165 -15.22 -8.28 11.28
N ILE A 166 -15.17 -9.13 10.25
CA ILE A 166 -15.59 -10.53 10.30
C ILE A 166 -14.39 -11.41 10.68
N PRO A 167 -14.60 -12.68 11.11
CA PRO A 167 -13.49 -13.57 11.46
C PRO A 167 -12.46 -13.69 10.35
N GLU A 168 -11.17 -13.67 10.72
CA GLU A 168 -10.03 -13.61 9.79
C GLU A 168 -10.09 -14.73 8.74
N GLU A 169 -10.39 -15.96 9.14
CA GLU A 169 -10.48 -17.10 8.21
C GLU A 169 -11.57 -16.92 7.15
N GLN A 170 -12.75 -16.40 7.53
CA GLN A 170 -13.83 -16.13 6.59
C GLN A 170 -13.51 -14.94 5.69
N ARG A 171 -12.81 -13.94 6.23
CA ARG A 171 -12.37 -12.76 5.49
C ARG A 171 -11.37 -13.13 4.42
N ILE A 172 -10.31 -13.88 4.79
CA ILE A 172 -9.24 -14.29 3.89
C ILE A 172 -9.82 -15.04 2.69
N ARG A 173 -10.67 -16.06 2.90
CA ARG A 173 -11.27 -16.83 1.80
C ARG A 173 -12.08 -15.97 0.83
N LYS A 174 -12.84 -15.00 1.35
CA LYS A 174 -13.61 -14.07 0.50
C LYS A 174 -12.70 -13.13 -0.28
N VAL A 175 -11.67 -12.60 0.36
CA VAL A 175 -10.68 -11.73 -0.30
C VAL A 175 -9.90 -12.50 -1.36
N GLU A 176 -9.48 -13.74 -1.11
CA GLU A 176 -8.82 -14.62 -2.10
C GLU A 176 -9.69 -14.87 -3.33
N THR A 177 -11.00 -15.08 -3.13
CA THR A 177 -11.96 -15.27 -4.23
C THR A 177 -11.99 -14.03 -5.14
N GLU A 178 -12.07 -12.83 -4.56
CA GLU A 178 -12.08 -11.58 -5.33
C GLU A 178 -10.72 -11.28 -5.96
N LEU A 179 -9.62 -11.57 -5.27
CA LEU A 179 -8.27 -11.44 -5.80
C LEU A 179 -8.03 -12.36 -7.00
N THR A 180 -8.53 -13.58 -6.95
CA THR A 180 -8.48 -14.54 -8.07
C THR A 180 -9.19 -13.98 -9.30
N VAL A 181 -10.36 -13.35 -9.11
CA VAL A 181 -11.09 -12.67 -10.20
C VAL A 181 -10.34 -11.43 -10.71
N ALA A 182 -9.78 -10.62 -9.81
CA ALA A 182 -9.07 -9.39 -10.15
C ALA A 182 -7.78 -9.66 -10.94
N LEU A 183 -6.97 -10.62 -10.47
CA LEU A 183 -5.67 -10.99 -11.03
C LEU A 183 -5.76 -12.03 -12.15
N GLN A 184 -6.92 -12.68 -12.32
CA GLN A 184 -7.15 -13.75 -13.30
C GLN A 184 -6.21 -14.95 -13.16
N ARG A 185 -5.85 -15.28 -11.92
CA ARG A 185 -5.00 -16.41 -11.55
C ARG A 185 -5.35 -16.87 -10.15
N ASP A 186 -5.14 -18.15 -9.86
CA ASP A 186 -5.39 -18.69 -8.53
C ASP A 186 -4.54 -17.95 -7.51
N THR A 187 -5.18 -17.30 -6.55
CA THR A 187 -4.47 -16.38 -5.64
C THR A 187 -4.81 -16.69 -4.20
N HIS A 188 -3.75 -16.84 -3.41
CA HIS A 188 -3.80 -17.11 -1.99
C HIS A 188 -3.13 -16.01 -1.17
N LEU A 189 -3.56 -15.87 0.08
CA LEU A 189 -2.99 -14.95 1.05
C LEU A 189 -2.14 -15.71 2.07
N PHE A 190 -0.90 -15.28 2.23
CA PHE A 190 0.06 -15.88 3.15
C PHE A 190 0.46 -14.87 4.21
N LYS A 191 0.17 -15.17 5.48
CA LYS A 191 0.58 -14.32 6.59
C LYS A 191 1.87 -14.82 7.21
N VAL A 192 2.90 -13.99 7.13
CA VAL A 192 4.21 -14.23 7.76
C VAL A 192 4.27 -13.37 9.02
N ARG A 193 4.45 -14.00 10.19
CA ARG A 193 4.56 -13.30 11.47
C ARG A 193 5.84 -13.71 12.18
N LEU A 194 6.32 -12.83 13.05
CA LEU A 194 7.40 -13.16 13.95
C LEU A 194 6.83 -13.59 15.30
N SER A 195 7.47 -14.57 15.93
CA SER A 195 7.08 -15.05 17.26
C SER A 195 7.40 -14.03 18.36
N GLU A 196 8.40 -13.18 18.13
CA GLU A 196 8.87 -12.18 19.08
C GLU A 196 9.14 -10.85 18.35
N ASP A 197 8.71 -9.76 18.97
CA ASP A 197 9.09 -8.41 18.56
C ASP A 197 10.33 -7.95 19.35
N LYS A 198 11.40 -7.64 18.63
CA LYS A 198 12.68 -7.10 19.12
C LYS A 198 12.94 -5.71 18.52
N GLY A 199 11.90 -5.01 18.11
CA GLY A 199 11.94 -3.65 17.59
C GLY A 199 12.66 -3.57 16.25
N TYR A 200 13.76 -2.81 16.21
CA TYR A 200 14.44 -2.52 14.95
C TYR A 200 14.95 -3.77 14.21
N LEU A 201 15.43 -4.78 14.94
CA LEU A 201 15.89 -6.04 14.35
C LEU A 201 14.75 -6.83 13.69
N THR A 202 13.55 -6.78 14.29
CA THR A 202 12.32 -7.36 13.73
C THR A 202 11.97 -6.70 12.40
N ALA A 203 12.06 -5.37 12.31
CA ALA A 203 11.83 -4.66 11.04
C ALA A 203 12.84 -5.05 9.95
N LEU A 204 14.13 -5.18 10.30
CA LEU A 204 15.16 -5.63 9.35
C LEU A 204 14.93 -7.06 8.88
N LEU A 205 14.48 -7.95 9.78
CA LEU A 205 14.19 -9.34 9.45
C LEU A 205 12.96 -9.44 8.55
N LEU A 206 11.88 -8.73 8.85
CA LEU A 206 10.69 -8.68 7.98
C LEU A 206 11.04 -8.15 6.59
N ALA A 207 11.85 -7.08 6.50
CA ALA A 207 12.32 -6.57 5.21
C ALA A 207 13.20 -7.58 4.44
N ALA A 208 13.98 -8.42 5.13
CA ALA A 208 14.73 -9.49 4.50
C ALA A 208 13.82 -10.62 4.00
N CYS A 209 12.83 -11.02 4.81
CA CYS A 209 11.80 -11.98 4.41
C CYS A 209 11.04 -11.48 3.18
N GLU A 210 10.66 -10.19 3.16
CA GLU A 210 9.98 -9.56 2.04
C GLU A 210 10.76 -9.71 0.73
N GLU A 211 12.04 -9.36 0.70
CA GLU A 211 12.87 -9.50 -0.50
C GLU A 211 12.94 -10.95 -0.98
N VAL A 212 13.20 -11.89 -0.06
CA VAL A 212 13.30 -13.31 -0.43
C VAL A 212 11.98 -13.83 -0.98
N LEU A 213 10.84 -13.45 -0.39
CA LEU A 213 9.53 -13.89 -0.84
C LEU A 213 9.12 -13.22 -2.15
N HIS A 214 9.54 -11.98 -2.40
CA HIS A 214 9.39 -11.30 -3.70
C HIS A 214 10.14 -12.03 -4.81
N ASP A 215 11.37 -12.48 -4.54
CA ASP A 215 12.15 -13.28 -5.49
C ASP A 215 11.48 -14.64 -5.80
N LYS A 216 10.56 -15.10 -4.94
CA LYS A 216 9.74 -16.32 -5.14
C LYS A 216 8.36 -16.05 -5.74
N GLY A 217 8.09 -14.82 -6.18
CA GLY A 217 6.86 -14.46 -6.89
C GLY A 217 5.68 -14.11 -5.97
N LEU A 218 5.90 -13.97 -4.67
CA LEU A 218 4.92 -13.37 -3.76
C LEU A 218 5.03 -11.85 -3.80
N ALA A 219 3.94 -11.14 -3.57
CA ALA A 219 3.98 -9.68 -3.41
C ALA A 219 3.47 -9.27 -2.04
N THR A 220 3.99 -8.18 -1.48
CA THR A 220 3.48 -7.63 -0.21
C THR A 220 2.14 -6.95 -0.46
N LEU A 221 1.11 -7.38 0.27
CA LEU A 221 -0.21 -6.76 0.25
C LEU A 221 -0.37 -5.74 1.38
N ALA A 222 0.07 -6.09 2.59
CA ALA A 222 0.00 -5.23 3.76
C ALA A 222 1.14 -5.53 4.75
N ILE A 223 1.53 -4.51 5.51
CA ILE A 223 2.52 -4.61 6.59
C ILE A 223 1.80 -4.32 7.90
N ASP A 224 1.80 -5.30 8.80
CA ASP A 224 1.29 -5.20 10.17
C ASP A 224 2.47 -5.00 11.14
N PRO A 225 2.26 -4.50 12.37
CA PRO A 225 3.32 -4.41 13.38
C PRO A 225 3.95 -5.77 13.72
N ASP A 226 3.16 -6.86 13.67
CA ASP A 226 3.58 -8.22 14.04
C ASP A 226 3.92 -9.11 12.82
N GLY A 227 3.88 -8.57 11.60
CA GLY A 227 4.12 -9.37 10.41
C GLY A 227 3.79 -8.70 9.08
N GLN A 228 3.77 -9.51 8.02
CA GLN A 228 3.47 -9.08 6.67
C GLN A 228 2.47 -10.05 6.03
N LEU A 229 1.56 -9.50 5.25
CA LEU A 229 0.61 -10.27 4.45
C LEU A 229 1.07 -10.26 3.00
N PHE A 230 1.26 -11.44 2.45
CA PHE A 230 1.69 -11.66 1.08
C PHE A 230 0.56 -12.23 0.22
N ILE A 231 0.63 -11.96 -1.08
CA ILE A 231 -0.29 -12.44 -2.10
C ILE A 231 0.50 -13.22 -3.17
N GLY A 232 0.01 -14.40 -3.56
CA GLY A 232 0.60 -15.20 -4.64
C GLY A 232 -0.07 -16.55 -4.85
N GLU A 233 0.43 -17.34 -5.80
CA GLU A 233 -0.17 -18.63 -6.19
C GLU A 233 0.17 -19.76 -5.22
N CYS A 234 1.42 -19.85 -4.77
CA CYS A 234 1.88 -20.92 -3.89
C CYS A 234 2.92 -20.36 -2.91
N PHE A 235 2.92 -20.88 -1.68
CA PHE A 235 4.01 -20.62 -0.76
C PHE A 235 5.22 -21.50 -1.12
N PRO A 236 6.46 -20.99 -1.03
CA PRO A 236 7.65 -21.80 -1.29
C PRO A 236 7.74 -23.01 -0.36
N ASN A 237 8.03 -24.19 -0.92
CA ASN A 237 8.20 -25.43 -0.14
C ASN A 237 9.66 -25.70 0.29
N GLU A 238 10.59 -24.87 -0.17
CA GLU A 238 12.02 -24.98 0.16
C GLU A 238 12.34 -24.27 1.49
N ASP A 239 13.46 -24.65 2.13
CA ASP A 239 13.95 -23.93 3.30
C ASP A 239 14.58 -22.59 2.88
N LEU A 240 13.93 -21.50 3.28
CA LEU A 240 14.36 -20.14 2.98
C LEU A 240 15.32 -19.57 4.03
N THR A 241 15.62 -20.31 5.09
CA THR A 241 16.36 -19.80 6.26
C THR A 241 17.71 -19.21 5.87
N VAL A 242 18.48 -19.89 5.03
CA VAL A 242 19.80 -19.42 4.59
C VAL A 242 19.68 -18.15 3.75
N ALA A 243 18.73 -18.09 2.83
CA ALA A 243 18.51 -16.92 1.97
C ALA A 243 18.07 -15.69 2.80
N ILE A 244 17.15 -15.89 3.74
CA ILE A 244 16.69 -14.84 4.66
C ILE A 244 17.84 -14.35 5.54
N ALA A 245 18.63 -15.28 6.12
CA ALA A 245 19.77 -14.91 6.96
C ALA A 245 20.81 -14.08 6.21
N GLN A 246 21.13 -14.44 4.96
CA GLN A 246 22.05 -13.68 4.11
C GLN A 246 21.54 -12.27 3.83
N LYS A 247 20.27 -12.13 3.43
CA LYS A 247 19.64 -10.83 3.18
C LYS A 247 19.53 -9.98 4.44
N TRP A 248 19.24 -10.61 5.57
CA TRP A 248 19.15 -9.94 6.85
C TRP A 248 20.53 -9.44 7.30
N GLN A 249 21.57 -10.27 7.19
CA GLN A 249 22.95 -9.87 7.48
C GLN A 249 23.37 -8.68 6.60
N GLN A 250 23.11 -8.73 5.29
CA GLN A 250 23.41 -7.60 4.39
C GLN A 250 22.72 -6.30 4.81
N LYS A 251 21.46 -6.37 5.25
CA LYS A 251 20.72 -5.20 5.74
C LYS A 251 21.28 -4.68 7.07
N ILE A 252 21.62 -5.58 7.99
CA ILE A 252 22.32 -5.24 9.24
C ILE A 252 23.62 -4.53 8.89
N ASP A 253 24.45 -5.14 8.06
CA ASP A 253 25.75 -4.59 7.68
C ASP A 253 25.59 -3.21 7.04
N GLN A 254 24.65 -2.98 6.13
CA GLN A 254 24.40 -1.67 5.53
C GLN A 254 24.04 -0.60 6.55
N VAL A 255 23.18 -0.92 7.51
CA VAL A 255 22.74 0.04 8.54
C VAL A 255 23.87 0.35 9.51
N PHE A 256 24.60 -0.67 9.96
CA PHE A 256 25.61 -0.51 11.00
C PHE A 256 26.97 -0.06 10.45
N SER A 257 27.36 -0.44 9.23
CA SER A 257 28.58 0.05 8.57
C SER A 257 28.54 1.54 8.27
N GLY A 258 27.38 2.08 7.87
CA GLY A 258 27.21 3.53 7.66
C GLY A 258 27.41 4.36 8.93
N ASN A 259 27.24 3.77 10.11
CA ASN A 259 27.53 4.43 11.38
C ASN A 259 29.03 4.39 11.73
N VAL A 260 29.76 3.36 11.31
CA VAL A 260 31.19 3.21 11.60
C VAL A 260 32.02 4.37 11.04
N GLU A 261 31.72 4.85 9.83
CA GLU A 261 32.40 6.04 9.26
C GLU A 261 32.20 7.31 10.10
N GLN A 262 31.06 7.43 10.79
CA GLN A 262 30.78 8.57 11.66
C GLN A 262 31.42 8.43 13.05
N LEU A 263 31.71 7.21 13.45
CA LEU A 263 32.29 6.83 14.73
C LEU A 263 33.83 6.75 14.67
N VAL A 264 34.41 6.58 13.48
CA VAL A 264 35.85 6.61 13.23
C VAL A 264 36.21 7.89 12.49
N LYS A 265 36.82 8.85 13.19
CA LYS A 265 37.12 10.19 12.66
C LYS A 265 38.58 10.57 12.81
N ALA A 266 39.13 11.19 11.76
CA ALA A 266 40.44 11.83 11.84
C ALA A 266 40.35 13.12 12.67
N SER A 267 41.27 13.27 13.62
CA SER A 267 41.45 14.47 14.43
C SER A 267 42.90 14.98 14.32
N LYS A 268 43.17 16.14 14.92
CA LYS A 268 44.51 16.74 14.98
C LYS A 268 45.52 15.82 15.69
N ASP A 269 45.05 15.01 16.64
CA ASP A 269 45.89 14.14 17.48
C ASP A 269 45.98 12.69 16.96
N GLY A 270 45.35 12.38 15.82
CA GLY A 270 45.29 11.03 15.27
C GLY A 270 43.87 10.61 14.87
N ILE A 271 43.71 9.34 14.52
CA ILE A 271 42.40 8.75 14.21
C ILE A 271 41.74 8.35 15.54
N LYS A 272 40.56 8.89 15.82
CA LYS A 272 39.75 8.53 16.98
C LYS A 272 38.72 7.48 16.55
N VAL A 273 38.76 6.33 17.22
CA VAL A 273 37.81 5.23 17.03
C VAL A 273 36.90 5.20 18.26
N ASP A 274 35.61 5.45 18.07
CA ASP A 274 34.64 5.25 19.14
C ASP A 274 34.54 3.74 19.46
N PRO A 275 34.56 3.32 20.73
CA PRO A 275 34.40 1.91 21.11
C PRO A 275 33.15 1.24 20.53
N GLN A 276 32.08 2.01 20.27
CA GLN A 276 30.87 1.49 19.62
C GLN A 276 31.12 1.04 18.18
N ALA A 277 32.07 1.65 17.44
CA ALA A 277 32.40 1.22 16.08
C ALA A 277 32.94 -0.21 16.07
N VAL A 278 33.85 -0.51 17.00
CA VAL A 278 34.49 -1.84 17.14
C VAL A 278 33.49 -2.87 17.64
N GLN A 279 32.56 -2.48 18.52
CA GLN A 279 31.50 -3.36 19.01
C GLN A 279 30.44 -3.67 17.95
N GLN A 280 30.14 -2.71 17.06
CA GLN A 280 29.11 -2.87 16.04
C GLN A 280 29.60 -3.63 14.82
N ASN A 281 30.78 -3.29 14.29
CA ASN A 281 31.37 -3.98 13.15
C ASN A 281 32.91 -3.77 13.15
N PRO A 282 33.69 -4.72 13.71
CA PRO A 282 35.13 -4.57 13.86
C PRO A 282 35.86 -4.51 12.52
N ASP A 283 35.41 -5.27 11.51
CA ASP A 283 36.05 -5.30 10.18
C ASP A 283 35.86 -3.96 9.46
N ALA A 284 34.64 -3.41 9.45
CA ALA A 284 34.37 -2.10 8.87
C ALA A 284 35.12 -0.97 9.62
N ALA A 285 35.34 -1.10 10.93
CA ALA A 285 36.11 -0.14 11.70
C ALA A 285 37.59 -0.12 11.29
N ILE A 286 38.16 -1.30 11.01
CA ILE A 286 39.53 -1.44 10.49
C ILE A 286 39.64 -0.83 9.10
N GLU A 287 38.71 -1.17 8.19
CA GLU A 287 38.70 -0.62 6.82
C GLU A 287 38.65 0.91 6.81
N GLN A 288 37.86 1.51 7.71
CA GLN A 288 37.76 2.97 7.81
C GLN A 288 39.01 3.62 8.40
N VAL A 289 39.67 2.98 9.37
CA VAL A 289 40.97 3.43 9.88
C VAL A 289 42.00 3.41 8.74
N ASP A 290 42.06 2.32 7.97
CA ASP A 290 42.97 2.20 6.82
C ASP A 290 42.69 3.26 5.75
N ALA A 291 41.42 3.51 5.41
CA ALA A 291 41.04 4.56 4.47
C ALA A 291 41.47 5.97 4.94
N LEU A 292 41.38 6.26 6.24
CA LEU A 292 41.83 7.53 6.82
C LEU A 292 43.34 7.64 6.93
N LEU A 293 44.05 6.53 7.09
CA LEU A 293 45.51 6.48 7.03
C LEU A 293 46.00 6.79 5.62
N VAL A 294 45.41 6.16 4.59
CA VAL A 294 45.76 6.41 3.17
C VAL A 294 45.48 7.85 2.75
N LYS A 295 44.41 8.50 3.26
CA LYS A 295 44.12 9.91 2.97
C LYS A 295 45.04 10.92 3.66
N LYS A 296 45.80 10.51 4.69
CA LYS A 296 46.70 11.40 5.44
C LYS A 296 48.14 11.41 4.88
N PHE A 297 48.43 10.56 3.91
CA PHE A 297 49.66 10.52 3.12
C PHE A 297 49.37 10.89 1.67
#